data_AF-A0A835YTV4-F1
#
_entry.id   AF-A0A835YTV4-F1
#
_cell.length_a   1.000
_cell.length_b   1.000
_cell.length_c   1.000
_cell.angle_alpha   90.00
_cell.angle_beta   90.00
_cell.angle_gamma   90.00
#
_symmetry.space_group_name_H-M   'P 1'
#
loop_
_entity.id
_entity.type
_entity.pdbx_description
1 polymer ?
#
loop_
_entity_poly.entity_id
_entity_poly.type
_entity_poly.pdbx_seq_one_letter_code
_entity_poly.pdbx_strand_id
1 'polypeptide(L)'
;MRRMKFFDRTEERERLCNLLSQEPNTIFLMMGPVSCGKSRLVEDIVEDLLRGDGKHQGSGALYINLRRKDSKTPALFASALARKGVAPLINGLPADRQQSIDATAAAFHSTFKVEQDMDMKRFSKVTATLWDAIKAQQEQDKKQHCQQEDPLSKSSSITQVIEMYEKILQQWEWARQAKELTQVKHQWPVVVTDEVDKFCQWTDEHHADRQTLLEYFVKATKAKNTCHVLLVTADYTF
;
A
#
# COMPACT_ATOMS: atom_id res chain seq x y z
N MET A 1 -23.28 -8.34 -29.10
CA MET A 1 -21.84 -8.63 -28.99
C MET A 1 -21.59 -9.40 -27.69
N ARG A 2 -21.13 -10.66 -27.75
CA ARG A 2 -20.65 -11.37 -26.55
C ARG A 2 -19.39 -10.64 -26.06
N ARG A 3 -19.35 -10.18 -24.80
CA ARG A 3 -18.07 -9.84 -24.16
C ARG A 3 -17.19 -11.08 -24.27
N MET A 4 -16.06 -10.99 -24.95
CA MET A 4 -15.07 -12.06 -24.93
C MET A 4 -14.79 -12.37 -23.46
N LYS A 5 -15.05 -13.62 -23.05
CA LYS A 5 -14.62 -14.08 -21.74
C LYS A 5 -13.10 -13.92 -21.72
N PHE A 6 -12.65 -13.32 -20.63
CA PHE A 6 -11.25 -13.21 -20.23
C PHE A 6 -10.49 -14.48 -20.62
N PHE A 7 -9.28 -14.31 -21.15
CA PHE A 7 -8.26 -15.34 -21.31
C PHE A 7 -8.39 -16.44 -20.23
N ASP A 8 -8.37 -17.71 -20.60
CA ASP A 8 -8.43 -18.82 -19.64
C ASP A 8 -7.19 -18.78 -18.74
N ARG A 9 -7.33 -18.09 -17.61
CA ARG A 9 -6.34 -17.86 -16.56
C ARG A 9 -6.91 -18.31 -15.21
N THR A 10 -7.82 -19.26 -15.27
CA THR A 10 -8.60 -19.71 -14.12
C THR A 10 -7.68 -20.31 -13.07
N GLU A 11 -6.69 -21.09 -13.49
CA GLU A 11 -5.69 -21.71 -12.61
C GLU A 11 -4.78 -20.66 -11.95
N GLU A 12 -4.25 -19.69 -12.69
CA GLU A 12 -3.41 -18.64 -12.11
C GLU A 12 -4.19 -17.76 -11.14
N ARG A 13 -5.45 -17.44 -11.49
CA ARG A 13 -6.35 -16.70 -10.61
C ARG A 13 -6.61 -17.49 -9.32
N GLU A 14 -6.99 -18.76 -9.42
CA GLU A 14 -7.26 -19.61 -8.26
C GLU A 14 -6.01 -19.76 -7.37
N ARG A 15 -4.84 -19.97 -7.99
CA ARG A 15 -3.58 -20.04 -7.25
C ARG A 15 -3.29 -18.76 -6.49
N LEU A 16 -3.44 -17.59 -7.11
CA LEU A 16 -3.21 -16.32 -6.44
C LEU A 16 -4.26 -16.06 -5.35
N CYS A 17 -5.54 -16.34 -5.59
CA CYS A 17 -6.58 -16.22 -4.56
C CYS A 17 -6.33 -17.15 -3.36
N ASN A 18 -5.89 -18.39 -3.60
CA ASN A 18 -5.54 -19.34 -2.53
C ASN A 18 -4.36 -18.82 -1.70
N LEU A 19 -3.34 -18.24 -2.34
CA LEU A 19 -2.22 -17.61 -1.62
C LEU A 19 -2.67 -16.41 -0.78
N LEU A 20 -3.51 -15.54 -1.33
CA LEU A 20 -4.06 -14.37 -0.63
C LEU A 20 -5.10 -14.73 0.46
N SER A 21 -5.50 -16.00 0.55
CA SER A 21 -6.37 -16.49 1.63
C SER A 21 -5.59 -16.99 2.86
N GLN A 22 -4.29 -17.24 2.70
CA GLN A 22 -3.42 -17.70 3.76
C GLN A 22 -2.83 -16.49 4.52
N GLU A 23 -2.16 -16.76 5.64
CA GLU A 23 -1.40 -15.72 6.32
C GLU A 23 -0.23 -15.22 5.45
N PRO A 24 0.02 -13.89 5.39
CA PRO A 24 1.18 -13.36 4.71
C PRO A 24 2.46 -13.94 5.32
N ASN A 25 3.28 -14.58 4.50
CA ASN A 25 4.55 -15.17 4.93
C ASN A 25 5.68 -14.97 3.90
N THR A 26 5.37 -14.38 2.75
CA THR A 26 6.33 -14.10 1.69
C THR A 26 5.86 -12.93 0.82
N ILE A 27 6.83 -12.29 0.17
CA ILE A 27 6.58 -11.41 -0.96
C ILE A 27 6.33 -12.30 -2.18
N PHE A 28 5.26 -12.03 -2.92
CA PHE A 28 4.97 -12.73 -4.17
C PHE A 28 5.50 -11.93 -5.34
N LEU A 29 6.31 -12.56 -6.18
CA LEU A 29 6.80 -11.97 -7.42
C LEU A 29 6.07 -12.63 -8.60
N MET A 30 5.28 -11.84 -9.34
CA MET A 30 4.63 -12.28 -10.57
C MET A 30 5.44 -11.80 -11.77
N MET A 31 6.10 -12.76 -12.44
CA MET A 31 6.92 -12.50 -13.62
C MET A 31 6.25 -13.01 -14.89
N GLY A 32 6.65 -12.45 -16.03
CA GLY A 32 6.23 -12.93 -17.34
C GLY A 32 6.54 -11.91 -18.44
N PRO A 33 6.43 -12.28 -19.72
CA PRO A 33 6.74 -11.38 -20.82
C PRO A 33 5.88 -10.11 -20.81
N VAL A 34 6.38 -9.05 -21.46
CA VAL A 34 5.58 -7.85 -21.71
C VAL A 34 4.29 -8.24 -22.45
N SER A 35 3.17 -7.64 -22.07
CA SER A 35 1.85 -7.88 -22.68
C SER A 35 1.27 -9.30 -22.52
N CYS A 36 1.80 -10.15 -21.64
CA CYS A 36 1.22 -11.49 -21.41
C CYS A 36 -0.05 -11.52 -20.52
N GLY A 37 -0.55 -10.35 -20.10
CA GLY A 37 -1.80 -10.21 -19.33
C GLY A 37 -1.67 -10.12 -17.81
N LYS A 38 -0.45 -10.04 -17.24
CA LYS A 38 -0.22 -9.95 -15.78
C LYS A 38 -1.00 -8.82 -15.12
N SER A 39 -0.82 -7.59 -15.60
CA SER A 39 -1.49 -6.41 -15.06
C SER A 39 -3.01 -6.59 -15.11
N ARG A 40 -3.54 -7.18 -16.18
CA ARG A 40 -4.98 -7.40 -16.33
C ARG A 40 -5.50 -8.45 -15.35
N LEU A 41 -4.77 -9.55 -15.14
CA LEU A 41 -5.09 -10.58 -14.14
C LEU A 41 -5.12 -9.99 -12.73
N VAL A 42 -4.13 -9.18 -12.38
CA VAL A 42 -4.02 -8.60 -11.04
C VAL A 42 -5.03 -7.48 -10.82
N GLU A 43 -5.29 -6.64 -11.83
CA GLU A 43 -6.39 -5.65 -11.79
C GLU A 43 -7.73 -6.33 -11.54
N ASP A 44 -8.02 -7.45 -12.22
CA ASP A 44 -9.27 -8.22 -12.04
C ASP A 44 -9.41 -8.76 -10.60
N ILE A 45 -8.34 -9.33 -10.06
CA ILE A 45 -8.31 -9.84 -8.67
C ILE A 45 -8.49 -8.70 -7.65
N VAL A 46 -7.81 -7.56 -7.85
CA VAL A 46 -7.96 -6.41 -6.95
C VAL A 46 -9.36 -5.81 -7.06
N GLU A 47 -9.93 -5.73 -8.26
CA GLU A 47 -11.32 -5.30 -8.45
C GLU A 47 -12.28 -6.21 -7.68
N ASP A 48 -12.07 -7.53 -7.70
CA ASP A 48 -12.89 -8.48 -6.95
C ASP A 48 -12.71 -8.33 -5.44
N LEU A 49 -11.49 -8.13 -4.95
CA LEU A 49 -11.20 -7.85 -3.54
C LEU A 49 -11.91 -6.57 -3.07
N LEU A 50 -11.99 -5.54 -3.93
CA LEU A 50 -12.59 -4.25 -3.61
C LEU A 50 -14.11 -4.21 -3.79
N ARG A 51 -14.68 -4.91 -4.78
CA ARG A 51 -16.13 -4.84 -5.11
C ARG A 51 -17.00 -5.55 -4.08
N GLY A 52 -16.49 -6.58 -3.41
CA GLY A 52 -17.27 -7.33 -2.40
C GLY A 52 -18.47 -8.11 -2.96
N ASP A 53 -18.70 -8.10 -4.28
CA ASP A 53 -19.79 -8.81 -4.95
C ASP A 53 -19.39 -10.26 -5.27
N GLY A 54 -19.50 -11.14 -4.26
CA GLY A 54 -19.47 -12.59 -4.43
C GLY A 54 -18.12 -13.27 -4.16
N LYS A 55 -18.15 -14.29 -3.29
CA LYS A 55 -17.06 -15.23 -2.93
C LYS A 55 -15.72 -14.64 -2.44
N HIS A 56 -15.39 -13.36 -2.55
CA HIS A 56 -14.07 -12.79 -2.20
C HIS A 56 -14.22 -11.47 -1.42
N GLN A 57 -14.99 -11.48 -0.33
CA GLN A 57 -15.27 -10.27 0.46
C GLN A 57 -14.06 -9.81 1.29
N GLY A 58 -13.82 -8.49 1.29
CA GLY A 58 -13.55 -7.74 2.51
C GLY A 58 -12.10 -7.36 2.82
N SER A 59 -11.14 -7.56 1.91
CA SER A 59 -9.77 -7.06 2.13
C SER A 59 -9.62 -5.63 1.66
N GLY A 60 -8.82 -4.87 2.40
CA GLY A 60 -8.20 -3.67 1.86
C GLY A 60 -7.19 -4.05 0.79
N ALA A 61 -7.30 -3.49 -0.42
CA ALA A 61 -6.37 -3.76 -1.50
C ALA A 61 -5.86 -2.47 -2.13
N LEU A 62 -4.54 -2.27 -2.13
CA LEU A 62 -3.91 -1.18 -2.86
C LEU A 62 -3.28 -1.70 -4.13
N TYR A 63 -3.72 -1.15 -5.26
CA TYR A 63 -3.07 -1.39 -6.54
C TYR A 63 -2.35 -0.14 -7.02
N ILE A 64 -1.01 -0.21 -7.07
CA ILE A 64 -0.12 0.83 -7.55
C ILE A 64 0.38 0.42 -8.92
N ASN A 65 -0.04 1.15 -9.95
CA ASN A 65 0.41 0.91 -11.32
C ASN A 65 1.48 1.94 -11.69
N LEU A 66 2.75 1.50 -11.77
CA LEU A 66 3.89 2.34 -12.11
C LEU A 66 4.06 2.52 -13.63
N ARG A 67 3.30 1.80 -14.47
CA ARG A 67 3.24 2.05 -15.92
C ARG A 67 2.58 3.39 -16.23
N ARG A 68 1.51 3.71 -15.50
CA ARG A 68 0.65 4.88 -15.78
C ARG A 68 1.07 6.14 -15.01
N LYS A 69 2.02 6.03 -14.10
CA LYS A 69 2.45 7.12 -13.21
C LYS A 69 3.95 7.26 -13.26
N ASP A 70 4.44 8.49 -13.36
CA ASP A 70 5.86 8.74 -13.17
C ASP A 70 6.23 8.41 -11.71
N SER A 71 7.18 7.51 -11.55
CA SER A 71 7.68 7.04 -10.27
C SER A 71 9.21 6.92 -10.30
N LYS A 72 9.88 7.73 -11.13
CA LYS A 72 11.35 7.70 -11.27
C LYS A 72 12.08 8.16 -10.01
N THR A 73 11.39 8.87 -9.11
CA THR A 73 11.93 9.27 -7.81
C THR A 73 10.98 8.84 -6.68
N PRO A 74 11.51 8.66 -5.47
CA PRO A 74 10.73 8.46 -4.25
C PRO A 74 9.56 9.44 -4.04
N ALA A 75 9.81 10.72 -4.29
CA ALA A 75 8.82 11.79 -4.19
C ALA A 75 7.66 11.59 -5.17
N LEU A 76 7.98 11.31 -6.44
CA LEU A 76 6.97 11.04 -7.46
C LEU A 76 6.16 9.78 -7.14
N PHE A 77 6.80 8.75 -6.57
CA PHE A 77 6.11 7.56 -6.07
C PHE A 77 5.15 7.88 -4.90
N ALA A 78 5.59 8.66 -3.91
CA ALA A 78 4.75 9.09 -2.80
C ALA A 78 3.56 9.94 -3.28
N SER A 79 3.80 10.85 -4.22
CA SER A 79 2.77 11.62 -4.94
C SER A 79 1.80 10.74 -5.73
N ALA A 80 2.30 9.71 -6.40
CA ALA A 80 1.48 8.73 -7.09
C ALA A 80 0.54 7.99 -6.12
N LEU A 81 1.04 7.60 -4.94
CA LEU A 81 0.24 6.99 -3.88
C LEU A 81 -0.82 7.93 -3.35
N ALA A 82 -0.44 9.16 -3.01
CA ALA A 82 -1.34 10.18 -2.49
C ALA A 82 -2.54 10.41 -3.43
N ARG A 83 -2.31 10.50 -4.75
CA ARG A 83 -3.39 10.65 -5.74
C ARG A 83 -4.34 9.45 -5.81
N LYS A 84 -3.82 8.22 -5.67
CA LYS A 84 -4.65 7.01 -5.68
C LYS A 84 -5.54 6.94 -4.43
N GLY A 85 -5.07 7.56 -3.34
CA GLY A 85 -5.69 7.48 -2.04
C GLY A 85 -5.44 6.13 -1.39
N VAL A 86 -5.56 6.09 -0.06
CA VAL A 86 -5.50 4.85 0.72
C VAL A 86 -6.88 4.28 1.03
N ALA A 87 -7.95 4.93 0.56
CA ALA A 87 -9.33 4.44 0.66
C ALA A 87 -9.45 2.94 0.29
N PRO A 88 -8.83 2.45 -0.80
CA PRO A 88 -8.88 1.03 -1.14
C PRO A 88 -8.29 0.09 -0.09
N LEU A 89 -7.34 0.55 0.74
CA LEU A 89 -6.75 -0.25 1.84
C LEU A 89 -7.55 -0.21 3.12
N ILE A 90 -8.35 0.81 3.34
CA ILE A 90 -9.19 0.91 4.54
C ILE A 90 -10.58 0.29 4.31
N ASN A 91 -10.94 0.05 3.05
CA ASN A 91 -12.11 -0.74 2.69
C ASN A 91 -12.04 -2.12 3.36
N GLY A 92 -13.02 -2.44 4.20
CA GLY A 92 -13.07 -3.68 4.98
C GLY A 92 -12.73 -3.52 6.47
N LEU A 93 -12.19 -2.37 6.88
CA LEU A 93 -12.11 -2.00 8.30
C LEU A 93 -13.50 -1.58 8.85
N PRO A 94 -13.75 -1.74 10.16
CA PRO A 94 -14.88 -1.13 10.84
C PRO A 94 -14.93 0.40 10.67
N ALA A 95 -16.13 0.99 10.67
CA ALA A 95 -16.34 2.41 10.35
C ALA A 95 -15.61 3.37 11.31
N ASP A 96 -15.57 3.04 12.60
CA ASP A 96 -14.82 3.78 13.63
C ASP A 96 -13.31 3.77 13.36
N ARG A 97 -12.78 2.65 12.85
CA ARG A 97 -11.36 2.52 12.46
C ARG A 97 -11.04 3.28 11.18
N GLN A 98 -11.96 3.32 10.22
CA GLN A 98 -11.80 4.13 9.01
C GLN A 98 -11.66 5.62 9.37
N GLN A 99 -12.53 6.12 10.26
CA GLN A 99 -12.49 7.51 10.73
C GLN A 99 -11.15 7.88 11.41
N SER A 100 -10.55 6.94 12.14
CA SER A 100 -9.22 7.10 12.75
C SER A 100 -8.10 7.30 11.71
N ILE A 101 -8.25 6.74 10.51
CA ILE A 101 -7.24 6.87 9.43
C ILE A 101 -7.52 8.09 8.54
N ASP A 102 -8.76 8.53 8.41
CA ASP A 102 -9.16 9.58 7.46
C ASP A 102 -8.36 10.87 7.62
N ALA A 103 -8.06 11.30 8.85
CA ALA A 103 -7.23 12.48 9.12
C ALA A 103 -5.78 12.29 8.62
N THR A 104 -5.21 11.10 8.85
CA THR A 104 -3.86 10.75 8.37
C THR A 104 -3.82 10.67 6.84
N ALA A 105 -4.83 10.05 6.23
CA ALA A 105 -4.97 9.94 4.78
C ALA A 105 -5.12 11.31 4.11
N ALA A 106 -5.93 12.20 4.71
CA ALA A 106 -6.12 13.56 4.23
C ALA A 106 -4.83 14.40 4.34
N ALA A 107 -4.10 14.27 5.45
CA ALA A 107 -2.82 14.95 5.65
C ALA A 107 -1.73 14.44 4.69
N PHE A 108 -1.71 13.13 4.42
CA PHE A 108 -0.79 12.55 3.44
C PHE A 108 -1.12 13.06 2.03
N HIS A 109 -2.41 13.05 1.67
CA HIS A 109 -2.87 13.59 0.40
C HIS A 109 -2.52 15.07 0.23
N SER A 110 -2.70 15.90 1.26
CA SER A 110 -2.37 17.33 1.19
C SER A 110 -0.86 17.56 1.04
N THR A 111 -0.03 16.75 1.71
CA THR A 111 1.44 16.83 1.64
C THR A 111 1.98 16.67 0.23
N PHE A 112 1.52 15.64 -0.48
CA PHE A 112 2.04 15.32 -1.80
C PHE A 112 1.23 15.92 -2.95
N LYS A 113 0.06 16.53 -2.68
CA LYS A 113 -0.65 17.35 -3.67
C LYS A 113 0.08 18.67 -3.95
N VAL A 114 0.80 19.21 -2.96
CA VAL A 114 1.55 20.49 -3.05
C VAL A 114 2.87 20.35 -3.82
N GLU A 115 3.45 19.15 -3.86
CA GLU A 115 4.74 18.89 -4.52
C GLU A 115 4.72 19.13 -6.04
N GLN A 116 3.53 19.13 -6.65
CA GLN A 116 3.38 19.49 -8.07
C GLN A 116 3.36 21.00 -8.34
N ASP A 117 3.20 21.84 -7.31
CA ASP A 117 2.90 23.26 -7.50
C ASP A 117 3.96 24.26 -6.98
N MET A 118 4.88 23.99 -6.02
CA MET A 118 5.93 24.98 -5.67
C MET A 118 7.00 24.61 -4.60
N ASP A 119 8.16 25.30 -4.72
CA ASP A 119 9.17 25.78 -3.74
C ASP A 119 9.44 25.03 -2.41
N MET A 120 10.71 24.65 -2.17
CA MET A 120 11.22 23.87 -1.01
C MET A 120 10.81 24.40 0.37
N LYS A 121 10.61 25.72 0.53
CA LYS A 121 10.21 26.32 1.82
C LYS A 121 8.76 26.02 2.22
N ARG A 122 7.89 25.69 1.26
CA ARG A 122 6.51 25.28 1.56
C ARG A 122 6.42 23.80 1.92
N PHE A 123 7.27 22.96 1.32
CA PHE A 123 7.34 21.53 1.60
C PHE A 123 7.62 21.23 3.08
N SER A 124 8.58 21.94 3.69
CA SER A 124 8.91 21.76 5.12
C SER A 124 7.77 22.11 6.08
N LYS A 125 6.89 23.04 5.71
CA LYS A 125 5.73 23.42 6.51
C LYS A 125 4.60 22.39 6.43
N VAL A 126 4.44 21.76 5.27
CA VAL A 126 3.37 20.77 5.06
C VAL A 126 3.76 19.42 5.67
N THR A 127 5.02 19.00 5.58
CA THR A 127 5.50 17.79 6.28
C THR A 127 5.34 17.91 7.80
N ALA A 128 5.54 19.10 8.38
CA ALA A 128 5.23 19.36 9.78
C ALA A 128 3.73 19.15 10.10
N THR A 129 2.83 19.54 9.19
CA THR A 129 1.38 19.37 9.38
C THR A 129 0.96 17.90 9.33
N LEU A 130 1.57 17.10 8.44
CA LEU A 130 1.39 15.65 8.41
C LEU A 130 1.87 15.01 9.71
N TRP A 131 3.02 15.46 10.21
CA TRP A 131 3.57 14.99 11.47
C TRP A 131 2.69 15.35 12.67
N ASP A 132 2.15 16.56 12.71
CA ASP A 132 1.23 16.98 13.76
C ASP A 132 -0.06 16.15 13.74
N ALA A 133 -0.59 15.85 12.55
CA ALA A 133 -1.72 14.92 12.41
C ALA A 133 -1.34 13.49 12.83
N ILE A 134 -0.13 13.05 12.49
CA ILE A 134 0.38 11.73 12.86
C ILE A 134 0.52 11.61 14.38
N LYS A 135 1.08 12.63 15.03
CA LYS A 135 1.26 12.72 16.48
C LYS A 135 -0.07 12.87 17.20
N ALA A 136 -0.97 13.71 16.72
CA ALA A 136 -2.30 13.87 17.29
C ALA A 136 -3.07 12.53 17.31
N GLN A 137 -2.94 11.72 16.25
CA GLN A 137 -3.51 10.37 16.23
C GLN A 137 -2.81 9.43 17.22
N GLN A 138 -1.48 9.48 17.31
CA GLN A 138 -0.72 8.71 18.30
C GLN A 138 -1.07 9.09 19.75
N GLU A 139 -1.39 10.36 20.02
CA GLU A 139 -1.78 10.86 21.34
C GLU A 139 -3.19 10.37 21.73
N GLN A 140 -4.10 10.25 20.76
CA GLN A 140 -5.43 9.65 20.96
C GLN A 140 -5.35 8.14 21.21
N ASP A 141 -4.42 7.45 20.54
CA ASP A 141 -4.18 6.00 20.70
C ASP A 141 -3.32 5.66 21.96
N LYS A 142 -2.57 6.63 22.51
CA LYS A 142 -1.63 6.48 23.64
C LYS A 142 -2.26 6.28 25.02
N LYS A 143 -3.57 6.07 25.13
CA LYS A 143 -4.16 5.60 26.41
C LYS A 143 -3.75 4.16 26.79
N GLN A 144 -3.00 3.45 25.95
CA GLN A 144 -2.18 2.31 26.37
C GLN A 144 -0.78 2.31 25.71
N HIS A 145 0.22 2.63 26.55
CA HIS A 145 1.67 2.36 26.44
C HIS A 145 2.63 3.31 25.69
N CYS A 146 3.87 3.30 26.20
CA CYS A 146 4.83 4.40 26.36
C CYS A 146 5.58 4.93 25.12
N GLN A 147 5.91 6.23 25.24
CA GLN A 147 7.05 7.03 24.74
C GLN A 147 7.98 6.45 23.66
N GLN A 148 8.19 7.23 22.60
CA GLN A 148 9.53 7.49 22.03
C GLN A 148 9.56 8.75 21.15
N GLU A 149 10.78 9.25 20.96
CA GLU A 149 11.22 10.63 20.69
C GLU A 149 10.98 11.16 19.26
N ASP A 150 11.14 12.48 19.11
CA ASP A 150 10.80 13.32 17.95
C ASP A 150 11.99 13.50 16.97
N PRO A 151 11.99 12.90 15.76
CA PRO A 151 13.10 13.00 14.79
C PRO A 151 12.80 14.06 13.72
N LEU A 152 12.51 15.29 14.14
CA LEU A 152 12.21 16.40 13.24
C LEU A 152 13.51 16.93 12.58
N SER A 153 14.01 16.33 11.49
CA SER A 153 14.67 17.11 10.41
C SER A 153 15.00 16.41 9.09
N LYS A 154 14.88 15.08 8.91
CA LYS A 154 15.15 14.44 7.60
C LYS A 154 14.40 13.11 7.38
N SER A 155 13.06 13.08 7.44
CA SER A 155 12.33 11.89 6.96
C SER A 155 12.18 11.98 5.43
N SER A 156 12.61 10.94 4.70
CA SER A 156 12.44 10.90 3.24
C SER A 156 10.96 10.73 2.88
N SER A 157 10.60 10.96 1.61
CA SER A 157 9.23 10.72 1.15
C SER A 157 8.81 9.26 1.30
N ILE A 158 9.76 8.30 1.23
CA ILE A 158 9.49 6.88 1.50
C ILE A 158 9.21 6.63 2.98
N THR A 159 9.95 7.28 3.89
CA THR A 159 9.67 7.15 5.33
C THR A 159 8.23 7.54 5.65
N GLN A 160 7.75 8.66 5.10
CA GLN A 160 6.38 9.13 5.29
C GLN A 160 5.35 8.17 4.69
N VAL A 161 5.65 7.60 3.52
CA VAL A 161 4.84 6.55 2.90
C VAL A 161 4.74 5.34 3.83
N ILE A 162 5.87 4.85 4.34
CA ILE A 162 5.95 3.69 5.23
C ILE A 162 5.15 3.92 6.52
N GLU A 163 5.29 5.08 7.15
CA GLU A 163 4.55 5.44 8.37
C GLU A 163 3.04 5.43 8.14
N MET A 164 2.59 5.96 7.00
CA MET A 164 1.18 5.91 6.62
C MET A 164 0.71 4.46 6.46
N TYR A 165 1.47 3.60 5.77
CA TYR A 165 1.13 2.18 5.66
C TYR A 165 1.11 1.50 7.03
N GLU A 166 2.11 1.71 7.89
CA GLU A 166 2.17 1.10 9.22
C GLU A 166 0.93 1.43 10.04
N LYS A 167 0.46 2.69 10.01
CA LYS A 167 -0.78 3.09 10.68
C LYS A 167 -2.01 2.37 10.16
N ILE A 168 -2.12 2.24 8.84
CA ILE A 168 -3.25 1.52 8.21
C ILE A 168 -3.21 0.05 8.64
N LEU A 169 -2.05 -0.60 8.52
CA LEU A 169 -1.87 -2.01 8.86
C LEU A 169 -2.10 -2.28 10.35
N GLN A 170 -1.79 -1.32 11.23
CA GLN A 170 -2.08 -1.41 12.66
C GLN A 170 -3.59 -1.46 12.93
N GLN A 171 -4.41 -0.67 12.22
CA GLN A 171 -5.87 -0.77 12.36
C GLN A 171 -6.40 -2.13 11.92
N TRP A 172 -5.84 -2.71 10.85
CA TRP A 172 -6.16 -4.07 10.42
C TRP A 172 -5.82 -5.11 11.48
N GLU A 173 -4.65 -4.97 12.10
CA GLU A 173 -4.23 -5.86 13.17
C GLU A 173 -5.15 -5.76 14.39
N TRP A 174 -5.52 -4.55 14.81
CA TRP A 174 -6.47 -4.35 15.90
C TRP A 174 -7.84 -4.95 15.59
N ALA A 175 -8.38 -4.71 14.39
CA ALA A 175 -9.66 -5.29 13.98
C ALA A 175 -9.61 -6.83 13.95
N ARG A 176 -8.47 -7.43 13.56
CA ARG A 176 -8.26 -8.88 13.65
C ARG A 176 -8.25 -9.37 15.10
N GLN A 177 -7.48 -8.73 15.97
CA GLN A 177 -7.36 -9.11 17.38
C GLN A 177 -8.71 -8.98 18.12
N ALA A 178 -9.48 -7.94 17.81
CA ALA A 178 -10.82 -7.71 18.33
C ALA A 178 -11.90 -8.63 17.71
N LYS A 179 -11.54 -9.46 16.72
CA LYS A 179 -12.45 -10.34 15.96
C LYS A 179 -13.57 -9.57 15.25
N GLU A 180 -13.29 -8.34 14.83
CA GLU A 180 -14.24 -7.46 14.13
C GLU A 180 -14.31 -7.76 12.62
N LEU A 181 -13.39 -8.59 12.08
CA LEU A 181 -13.31 -8.94 10.65
C LEU A 181 -14.05 -10.23 10.27
N THR A 182 -15.00 -10.70 11.08
CA THR A 182 -15.65 -12.02 10.90
C THR A 182 -16.41 -12.23 9.59
N GLN A 183 -16.72 -11.16 8.85
CA GLN A 183 -17.34 -11.23 7.52
C GLN A 183 -16.33 -11.15 6.36
N VAL A 184 -15.05 -10.94 6.66
CA VAL A 184 -14.00 -10.78 5.66
C VAL A 184 -13.39 -12.14 5.34
N LYS A 185 -13.57 -12.62 4.11
CA LYS A 185 -13.00 -13.91 3.66
C LYS A 185 -11.47 -13.84 3.55
N HIS A 186 -10.93 -12.66 3.25
CA HIS A 186 -9.51 -12.41 3.12
C HIS A 186 -9.11 -11.33 4.14
N GLN A 187 -8.69 -11.73 5.33
CA GLN A 187 -8.50 -10.82 6.48
C GLN A 187 -7.20 -10.00 6.42
N TRP A 188 -6.44 -10.18 5.35
CA TRP A 188 -5.14 -9.57 5.18
C TRP A 188 -5.22 -8.52 4.07
N PRO A 189 -4.81 -7.28 4.35
CA PRO A 189 -4.70 -6.28 3.31
C PRO A 189 -3.67 -6.73 2.27
N VAL A 190 -3.87 -6.31 1.01
CA VAL A 190 -3.00 -6.67 -0.12
C VAL A 190 -2.43 -5.40 -0.73
N VAL A 191 -1.10 -5.30 -0.81
CA VAL A 191 -0.39 -4.26 -1.54
C VAL A 191 0.17 -4.85 -2.82
N VAL A 192 -0.26 -4.31 -3.94
CA VAL A 192 0.23 -4.66 -5.27
C VAL A 192 1.01 -3.50 -5.85
N THR A 193 2.24 -3.76 -6.26
CA THR A 193 3.05 -2.84 -7.08
C THR A 193 3.29 -3.46 -8.45
N ASP A 194 2.71 -2.85 -9.48
CA ASP A 194 2.85 -3.27 -10.87
C ASP A 194 3.87 -2.42 -11.62
N GLU A 195 4.67 -3.09 -12.45
CA GLU A 195 5.94 -2.59 -13.02
C GLU A 195 6.95 -2.19 -11.94
N VAL A 196 7.23 -3.11 -11.00
CA VAL A 196 8.20 -2.85 -9.92
C VAL A 196 9.64 -2.64 -10.45
N ASP A 197 9.94 -3.06 -11.67
CA ASP A 197 11.20 -2.76 -12.37
C ASP A 197 11.48 -1.24 -12.48
N LYS A 198 10.44 -0.40 -12.37
CA LYS A 198 10.60 1.06 -12.26
C LYS A 198 11.40 1.49 -11.02
N PHE A 199 11.40 0.71 -9.95
CA PHE A 199 12.25 0.99 -8.78
C PHE A 199 13.74 0.86 -9.12
N CYS A 200 14.11 0.04 -10.12
CA CYS A 200 15.49 -0.04 -10.57
C CYS A 200 15.96 1.24 -11.27
N GLN A 201 15.03 2.13 -11.67
CA GLN A 201 15.33 3.43 -12.26
C GLN A 201 15.63 4.51 -11.21
N TRP A 202 15.42 4.22 -9.93
CA TRP A 202 15.85 5.11 -8.85
C TRP A 202 17.38 5.09 -8.83
N THR A 203 17.97 6.22 -9.24
CA THR A 203 19.43 6.42 -9.34
C THR A 203 20.13 6.18 -8.00
N ASP A 204 21.46 6.14 -8.00
CA ASP A 204 22.28 5.88 -6.80
C ASP A 204 21.90 6.80 -5.61
N GLU A 205 21.48 8.03 -5.89
CA GLU A 205 21.00 9.01 -4.90
C GLU A 205 19.75 8.56 -4.12
N HIS A 206 18.97 7.63 -4.68
CA HIS A 206 17.73 7.09 -4.11
C HIS A 206 17.82 5.59 -3.79
N HIS A 207 19.04 5.02 -3.83
CA HIS A 207 19.26 3.60 -3.50
C HIS A 207 18.78 3.27 -2.08
N ALA A 208 19.07 4.14 -1.11
CA ALA A 208 18.67 3.96 0.28
C ALA A 208 17.14 3.92 0.46
N ASP A 209 16.43 4.79 -0.26
CA ASP A 209 14.95 4.83 -0.25
C ASP A 209 14.35 3.56 -0.85
N ARG A 210 14.90 3.07 -1.96
CA ARG A 210 14.48 1.79 -2.56
C ARG A 210 14.68 0.64 -1.59
N GLN A 211 15.88 0.55 -1.01
CA GLN A 211 16.23 -0.50 -0.06
C GLN A 211 15.30 -0.46 1.16
N THR A 212 15.07 0.73 1.71
CA THR A 212 14.17 0.93 2.85
C THR A 212 12.74 0.48 2.54
N LEU A 213 12.22 0.78 1.35
CA LEU A 213 10.89 0.32 0.93
C LEU A 213 10.81 -1.21 0.78
N LEU A 214 11.81 -1.84 0.17
CA LEU A 214 11.85 -3.30 0.00
C LEU A 214 12.01 -4.02 1.34
N GLU A 215 12.87 -3.53 2.23
CA GLU A 215 13.03 -4.04 3.59
C GLU A 215 11.73 -3.90 4.38
N TYR A 216 11.00 -2.80 4.20
CA TYR A 216 9.67 -2.64 4.77
C TYR A 216 8.69 -3.70 4.27
N PHE A 217 8.64 -3.97 2.95
CA PHE A 217 7.80 -5.05 2.42
C PHE A 217 8.16 -6.42 2.99
N VAL A 218 9.46 -6.70 3.18
CA VAL A 218 9.91 -7.93 3.85
C VAL A 218 9.42 -7.97 5.30
N LYS A 219 9.56 -6.86 6.04
CA LYS A 219 9.10 -6.76 7.43
C LYS A 219 7.59 -6.96 7.55
N ALA A 220 6.81 -6.31 6.69
CA ALA A 220 5.35 -6.40 6.68
C ALA A 220 4.86 -7.82 6.35
N THR A 221 5.54 -8.53 5.44
CA THR A 221 5.14 -9.87 5.00
C THR A 221 5.70 -11.02 5.82
N LYS A 222 6.99 -11.00 6.18
CA LYS A 222 7.69 -12.15 6.78
C LYS A 222 7.87 -12.06 8.28
N ALA A 223 8.05 -10.83 8.80
CA ALA A 223 8.35 -10.62 10.20
C ALA A 223 7.09 -10.33 11.02
N LYS A 224 6.18 -9.51 10.45
CA LYS A 224 4.93 -9.10 11.11
C LYS A 224 3.71 -9.84 10.57
N ASN A 225 3.79 -10.46 9.39
CA ASN A 225 2.68 -11.12 8.70
C ASN A 225 1.42 -10.23 8.56
N THR A 226 1.57 -8.91 8.46
CA THR A 226 0.44 -7.97 8.55
C THR A 226 -0.28 -7.72 7.22
N CYS A 227 0.37 -7.99 6.09
CA CYS A 227 -0.11 -7.66 4.75
C CYS A 227 0.54 -8.55 3.69
N HIS A 228 -0.21 -8.93 2.65
CA HIS A 228 0.37 -9.53 1.45
C HIS A 228 1.01 -8.46 0.56
N VAL A 229 2.22 -8.73 0.06
CA VAL A 229 2.86 -7.89 -0.96
C VAL A 229 3.02 -8.69 -2.25
N LEU A 230 2.44 -8.15 -3.33
CA LEU A 230 2.57 -8.68 -4.69
C LEU A 230 3.32 -7.68 -5.55
N LEU A 231 4.50 -8.09 -6.01
CA LEU A 231 5.32 -7.34 -6.95
C LEU A 231 5.13 -7.94 -8.34
N VAL A 232 4.76 -7.12 -9.32
CA VAL A 232 4.54 -7.55 -10.71
C VAL A 232 5.59 -6.90 -11.58
N THR A 233 6.33 -7.70 -12.34
CA THR A 233 7.42 -7.23 -13.21
C THR A 233 7.42 -7.97 -14.54
N ALA A 234 7.84 -7.29 -15.60
CA ALA A 234 8.21 -7.93 -16.86
C ALA A 234 9.71 -8.25 -16.95
N ASP A 235 10.50 -7.71 -16.02
CA ASP A 235 11.94 -7.91 -15.94
C ASP A 235 12.25 -9.16 -15.10
N TYR A 236 12.99 -10.09 -15.69
CA TYR A 236 13.44 -11.33 -15.05
C TYR A 236 14.69 -11.14 -14.21
N THR A 237 15.28 -9.95 -14.21
CA THR A 237 16.50 -9.60 -13.45
C THR A 237 16.20 -8.84 -12.15
N PHE A 238 14.93 -8.60 -11.87
CA PHE A 238 14.44 -7.92 -10.66
C PHE A 238 14.69 -8.72 -9.38
#